data_AF-A0A520JVI8-F1
#
_entry.id   AF-A0A520JVI8-F1
#
_cell.length_a   1.000
_cell.length_b   1.000
_cell.length_c   1.000
_cell.angle_alpha   90.00
_cell.angle_beta   90.00
_cell.angle_gamma   90.00
#
_symmetry.space_group_name_H-M   'P 1'
#
loop_
_entity.id
_entity.type
_entity.pdbx_description
1 polymer ?
#
loop_
_entity_poly.entity_id
_entity_poly.type
_entity_poly.pdbx_seq_one_letter_code
_entity_poly.pdbx_strand_id
1 'polypeptide(L)'
;MFRSAIVQYPNDFSDRQMEHSARFDIMTKWFLEILIENKSYDHSLLDDFRDRPGEKRWKKLFFMILKQIENAGFGKGYKSADATHVILNIAIHRIIGLIGQGIKAIMD
;
A
#
# COMPACT_ATOMS: atom_id res chain seq x y z
N MET A 1 -0.14 -10.49 1.71
CA MET A 1 0.33 -10.25 0.33
C MET A 1 -0.27 -9.01 -0.32
N PHE A 2 -1.58 -8.76 -0.27
CA PHE A 2 -2.13 -7.51 -0.84
C PHE A 2 -1.51 -6.23 -0.25
N ARG A 3 -1.34 -6.18 1.08
CA ARG A 3 -0.65 -5.07 1.75
C ARG A 3 0.80 -4.91 1.27
N SER A 4 1.47 -6.01 0.96
CA SER A 4 2.81 -5.98 0.36
C SER A 4 2.79 -5.29 -1.00
N ALA A 5 1.81 -5.58 -1.86
CA ALA A 5 1.67 -4.91 -3.15
C ALA A 5 1.40 -3.40 -3.00
N ILE A 6 0.66 -2.98 -1.96
CA ILE A 6 0.45 -1.56 -1.64
C ILE A 6 1.75 -0.87 -1.26
N VAL A 7 2.64 -1.53 -0.51
CA VAL A 7 3.96 -0.96 -0.16
C VAL A 7 4.91 -1.02 -1.37
N GLN A 8 4.83 -2.08 -2.14
CA GLN A 8 5.70 -2.35 -3.27
C GLN A 8 5.57 -1.31 -4.38
N TYR A 9 4.33 -0.97 -4.76
CA TYR A 9 4.04 -0.06 -5.87
C TYR A 9 4.60 1.37 -5.71
N PRO A 10 4.34 2.10 -4.61
CA PRO A 10 4.84 3.47 -4.44
C PRO A 10 6.36 3.55 -4.19
N ASN A 11 6.98 2.46 -3.75
CA ASN A 11 8.42 2.40 -3.51
C ASN A 11 9.21 1.82 -4.69
N ASP A 12 8.54 1.41 -5.76
CA ASP A 12 9.14 0.73 -6.92
C ASP A 12 10.03 -0.47 -6.53
N PHE A 13 9.56 -1.26 -5.55
CA PHE A 13 10.30 -2.42 -5.07
C PHE A 13 10.14 -3.62 -5.99
N SER A 14 11.25 -4.28 -6.33
CA SER A 14 11.23 -5.67 -6.78
C SER A 14 10.70 -6.60 -5.69
N ASP A 15 10.28 -7.82 -6.05
CA ASP A 15 9.75 -8.77 -5.05
C ASP A 15 10.76 -9.11 -3.95
N ARG A 16 12.05 -9.17 -4.32
CA ARG A 16 13.16 -9.38 -3.37
C ARG A 16 13.35 -8.19 -2.44
N GLN A 17 13.23 -6.96 -2.96
CA GLN A 17 13.28 -5.76 -2.13
C GLN A 17 12.07 -5.66 -1.20
N MET A 18 10.89 -6.07 -1.66
CA MET A 18 9.68 -6.12 -0.84
C MET A 18 9.81 -7.18 0.26
N GLU A 19 10.35 -8.37 -0.04
CA GLU A 19 10.71 -9.37 0.96
C GLU A 19 11.69 -8.80 1.99
N HIS A 20 12.75 -8.14 1.53
CA HIS A 20 13.75 -7.53 2.40
C HIS A 20 13.13 -6.48 3.33
N SER A 21 12.30 -5.58 2.80
CA SER A 21 11.56 -4.59 3.60
C SER A 21 10.62 -5.27 4.59
N ALA A 22 9.87 -6.30 4.17
CA ALA A 22 9.00 -7.09 5.06
C ALA A 22 9.77 -7.83 6.17
N ARG A 23 11.08 -8.05 6.01
CA ARG A 23 11.92 -8.72 7.00
C ARG A 23 12.52 -7.76 8.01
N PHE A 24 13.01 -6.61 7.55
CA PHE A 24 13.88 -5.75 8.34
C PHE A 24 13.30 -4.37 8.65
N ASP A 25 12.38 -3.86 7.83
CA ASP A 25 11.76 -2.56 8.06
C ASP A 25 10.60 -2.72 9.05
N ILE A 26 10.72 -2.07 10.21
CA ILE A 26 9.72 -2.12 11.30
C ILE A 26 8.39 -1.54 10.85
N MET A 27 8.40 -0.46 10.06
CA MET A 27 7.18 0.19 9.57
C MET A 27 6.46 -0.71 8.58
N THR A 28 7.22 -1.33 7.67
CA THR A 28 6.66 -2.32 6.74
C THR A 28 6.12 -3.53 7.51
N LYS A 29 6.85 -4.08 8.48
CA LYS A 29 6.37 -5.20 9.30
C LYS A 29 5.07 -4.88 10.02
N TRP A 30 4.99 -3.71 10.66
CA TRP A 30 3.79 -3.25 11.34
C TRP A 30 2.60 -3.16 10.36
N PHE A 31 2.78 -2.53 9.20
CA PHE A 31 1.73 -2.40 8.20
C PHE A 31 1.29 -3.76 7.64
N LEU A 32 2.23 -4.69 7.45
CA LEU A 32 1.96 -6.05 6.99
C LEU A 32 1.40 -6.98 8.08
N GLU A 33 1.26 -6.50 9.32
CA GLU A 33 0.88 -7.30 10.49
C GLU A 33 1.81 -8.50 10.73
N ILE A 34 3.10 -8.34 10.41
CA ILE A 34 4.14 -9.32 10.70
C ILE A 34 4.75 -8.95 12.06
N LEU A 35 4.71 -9.88 13.02
CA LEU A 35 5.37 -9.70 14.32
C LEU A 35 6.87 -9.42 14.12
N ILE A 36 7.42 -8.59 14.99
CA ILE A 36 8.82 -8.13 14.90
C ILE A 36 9.80 -9.31 14.90
N GLU A 37 9.52 -10.32 15.71
CA GLU A 37 10.32 -11.55 15.85
C GLU A 37 10.16 -12.55 14.70
N ASN A 38 9.07 -12.45 13.92
CA ASN A 38 8.81 -13.37 12.84
C ASN A 38 9.64 -13.04 11.59
N LYS A 39 10.04 -14.08 10.86
CA LYS A 39 10.59 -13.93 9.51
C LYS A 39 9.49 -13.48 8.53
N SER A 40 9.90 -12.76 7.49
CA SER A 40 9.04 -12.47 6.35
C SER A 40 8.72 -13.73 5.54
N TYR A 41 7.77 -13.60 4.63
CA TYR A 41 7.53 -14.56 3.55
C TYR A 41 8.65 -14.55 2.51
N ASP A 42 8.69 -15.57 1.65
CA ASP A 42 9.58 -15.64 0.48
C ASP A 42 9.00 -14.86 -0.71
N HIS A 43 9.85 -14.13 -1.44
CA HIS A 43 9.46 -13.31 -2.59
C HIS A 43 8.65 -14.06 -3.66
N SER A 44 8.86 -15.36 -3.87
CA SER A 44 8.09 -16.16 -4.84
C SER A 44 6.58 -16.15 -4.56
N LEU A 45 6.18 -15.99 -3.29
CA LEU A 45 4.78 -15.93 -2.90
C LEU A 45 4.07 -14.66 -3.38
N LEU A 46 4.81 -13.59 -3.69
CA LEU A 46 4.22 -12.36 -4.24
C LEU A 46 3.80 -12.57 -5.70
N ASP A 47 4.60 -13.30 -6.46
CA ASP A 47 4.33 -13.58 -7.86
C ASP A 47 3.09 -14.47 -8.01
N ASP A 48 3.11 -15.60 -7.29
CA ASP A 48 1.97 -16.50 -7.12
C ASP A 48 0.70 -15.76 -6.69
N PHE A 49 0.83 -14.81 -5.76
CA PHE A 49 -0.31 -14.04 -5.27
C PHE A 49 -0.87 -13.07 -6.31
N ARG A 50 -0.05 -12.52 -7.20
CA ARG A 50 -0.54 -11.57 -8.22
C ARG A 50 -1.30 -12.27 -9.33
N ASP A 51 -0.92 -13.49 -9.66
CA ASP A 51 -1.56 -14.26 -10.74
C ASP A 51 -2.93 -14.83 -10.35
N ARG A 52 -3.11 -15.24 -9.09
CA ARG A 52 -4.33 -15.92 -8.61
C ARG A 52 -5.63 -15.09 -8.65
N PRO A 53 -5.67 -13.79 -8.30
CA PRO A 53 -6.92 -13.03 -8.19
C PRO A 53 -7.49 -12.65 -9.56
N GLY A 54 -6.63 -12.49 -10.57
CA GLY A 54 -6.99 -11.88 -11.85
C GLY A 54 -7.30 -10.38 -11.74
N GLU A 55 -7.20 -9.68 -12.87
CA GLU A 55 -7.29 -8.21 -12.95
C GLU A 55 -8.57 -7.64 -12.29
N LYS A 56 -9.72 -8.28 -12.52
CA LYS A 56 -11.01 -7.81 -12.00
C LYS A 56 -11.06 -7.79 -10.47
N ARG A 57 -10.51 -8.82 -9.80
CA ARG A 57 -10.49 -8.86 -8.32
C ARG A 57 -9.47 -7.89 -7.77
N TRP A 58 -8.32 -7.75 -8.43
CA TRP A 58 -7.32 -6.74 -8.08
C TRP A 58 -7.90 -5.33 -8.08
N LYS A 59 -8.56 -4.92 -9.17
CA LYS A 59 -9.23 -3.62 -9.26
C LYS A 59 -10.28 -3.44 -8.17
N LYS A 60 -11.10 -4.47 -7.92
CA LYS A 60 -12.12 -4.41 -6.85
C LYS A 60 -11.50 -4.17 -5.47
N LEU A 61 -10.46 -4.93 -5.11
CA LEU A 61 -9.77 -4.80 -3.83
C LEU A 61 -9.11 -3.42 -3.68
N PHE A 62 -8.44 -2.94 -4.74
CA PHE A 62 -7.83 -1.62 -4.76
C PHE A 62 -8.85 -0.52 -4.49
N PHE A 63 -9.97 -0.49 -5.23
CA PHE A 63 -11.01 0.53 -5.02
C PHE A 63 -11.71 0.41 -3.66
N MET A 64 -11.84 -0.80 -3.10
CA MET A 64 -12.36 -0.97 -1.75
C MET A 64 -11.46 -0.33 -0.69
N ILE A 65 -10.14 -0.39 -0.87
CA ILE A 65 -9.19 0.23 0.07
C ILE A 65 -9.09 1.73 -0.17
N LEU A 66 -9.07 2.18 -1.44
CA LEU A 66 -9.13 3.60 -1.77
C LEU A 66 -10.34 4.28 -1.12
N LYS A 67 -11.51 3.65 -1.20
CA LYS A 67 -12.73 4.17 -0.56
C LYS A 67 -12.61 4.24 0.97
N GLN A 68 -11.90 3.33 1.61
CA GLN A 68 -11.65 3.39 3.06
C GLN A 68 -10.73 4.56 3.42
N ILE A 69 -9.69 4.80 2.62
CA ILE A 69 -8.77 5.92 2.79
C ILE A 69 -9.51 7.26 2.60
N GLU A 70 -10.34 7.36 1.57
CA GLU A 70 -11.18 8.54 1.33
C GLU A 70 -12.17 8.78 2.47
N ASN A 71 -12.86 7.73 2.95
CA ASN A 71 -13.79 7.82 4.08
C ASN A 71 -13.10 8.23 5.39
N ALA A 72 -11.83 7.87 5.57
CA ALA A 72 -11.01 8.26 6.70
C ALA A 72 -10.49 9.71 6.60
N GLY A 73 -10.85 10.44 5.54
CA GLY A 73 -10.45 11.83 5.32
C GLY A 73 -9.07 11.98 4.67
N PHE A 74 -8.39 10.88 4.33
CA PHE A 74 -7.03 10.86 3.77
C PHE A 74 -7.01 10.95 2.23
N GLY A 75 -7.98 11.62 1.63
CA GLY A 75 -8.03 11.92 0.21
C GLY A 75 -8.78 13.23 -0.03
N LYS A 76 -8.10 14.26 -0.53
CA LYS A 76 -8.80 15.44 -1.07
C LYS A 76 -9.52 15.00 -2.33
N GLY A 77 -10.85 14.90 -2.27
CA GLY A 77 -11.65 14.78 -3.48
C GLY A 77 -11.24 15.89 -4.45
N TYR A 78 -11.07 15.57 -5.74
CA TYR A 78 -11.77 16.28 -6.81
C TYR A 78 -11.38 15.77 -8.20
N LYS A 79 -12.44 15.71 -9.01
CA LYS A 79 -12.51 15.71 -10.47
C LYS A 79 -11.91 14.47 -11.14
N SER A 80 -12.84 13.57 -11.44
CA SER A 80 -12.81 12.72 -12.62
C SER A 80 -12.32 13.52 -13.84
N ALA A 81 -11.02 13.46 -14.08
CA ALA A 81 -10.38 13.83 -15.33
C ALA A 81 -9.33 12.76 -15.56
N ASP A 82 -9.78 11.70 -16.24
CA ASP A 82 -8.98 10.62 -16.78
C ASP A 82 -8.27 9.72 -15.75
N ALA A 83 -8.43 8.41 -15.90
CA ALA A 83 -7.99 7.40 -14.95
C ALA A 83 -6.46 7.37 -14.69
N THR A 84 -5.70 8.20 -15.41
CA THR A 84 -4.24 8.33 -15.35
C THR A 84 -3.76 9.31 -14.25
N HIS A 85 -4.56 10.30 -13.84
CA HIS A 85 -4.11 11.33 -12.89
C HIS A 85 -4.58 11.13 -11.43
N VAL A 86 -5.52 10.23 -11.17
CA VAL A 86 -5.99 9.90 -9.81
C VAL A 86 -4.86 9.27 -8.97
N ILE A 87 -3.99 8.50 -9.61
CA ILE A 87 -2.85 7.84 -8.97
C ILE A 87 -1.79 8.88 -8.54
N LEU A 88 -1.66 9.99 -9.27
CA LEU A 88 -0.59 10.95 -9.05
C LEU A 88 -0.71 11.69 -7.72
N ASN A 89 -1.89 12.13 -7.28
CA ASN A 89 -1.95 13.00 -6.09
C ASN A 89 -1.78 12.24 -4.75
N ILE A 90 -2.17 10.96 -4.71
CA ILE A 90 -1.89 10.07 -3.58
C ILE A 90 -0.45 9.56 -3.65
N ALA A 91 0.08 9.25 -4.85
CA ALA A 91 1.47 8.83 -5.03
C ALA A 91 2.48 9.97 -4.78
N ILE A 92 2.12 11.24 -5.01
CA ILE A 92 2.97 12.41 -4.73
C ILE A 92 3.16 12.59 -3.22
N HIS A 93 2.19 12.21 -2.40
CA HIS A 93 2.43 12.08 -0.98
C HIS A 93 3.23 10.79 -0.76
N ARG A 94 4.57 10.92 -0.72
CA ARG A 94 5.44 9.88 -0.15
C ARG A 94 4.77 9.33 1.11
N ILE A 95 4.87 8.03 1.36
CA ILE A 95 4.28 7.33 2.52
C ILE A 95 4.43 8.13 3.84
N ILE A 96 5.56 8.81 4.01
CA ILE A 96 5.85 9.71 5.14
C ILE A 96 4.81 10.84 5.31
N GLY A 97 4.35 11.45 4.21
CA GLY A 97 3.32 12.48 4.22
C GLY A 97 1.93 11.96 4.61
N LEU A 98 1.58 10.74 4.17
CA LEU A 98 0.35 10.06 4.59
C LEU A 98 0.41 9.69 6.09
N ILE A 99 1.55 9.17 6.55
CA ILE A 99 1.78 8.88 7.98
C ILE A 99 1.70 10.17 8.81
N GLY A 100 2.35 11.25 8.36
CA GLY A 100 2.33 12.55 9.05
C GLY A 100 0.92 13.16 9.14
N GLN A 101 0.11 13.02 8.08
CA GLN A 101 -1.30 13.43 8.12
C GLN A 101 -2.11 12.59 9.10
N GLY A 102 -1.86 11.28 9.16
CA GLY A 102 -2.50 10.39 10.13
C GLY A 102 -2.18 10.75 11.57
N ILE A 103 -0.91 11.02 11.88
CA ILE A 103 -0.47 11.47 13.20
C ILE A 103 -1.12 12.80 13.56
N LYS A 104 -1.15 13.76 12.63
CA LYS A 104 -1.75 15.08 12.88
C LYS A 104 -3.25 15.00 13.17
N ALA A 105 -3.98 14.15 12.44
CA ALA A 105 -5.42 13.96 12.64
C ALA A 105 -5.79 13.30 14.00
N ILE A 106 -4.84 12.66 14.68
CA ILE A 106 -5.03 12.06 16.02
C ILE A 106 -4.62 13.06 17.12
N MET A 107 -3.76 14.02 16.81
CA MET A 107 -3.22 14.99 17.75
C MET A 107 -4.03 16.30 17.86
N ASP A 108 -4.87 16.60 16.87
CA ASP A 108 -5.89 17.66 16.92
C ASP A 108 -7.21 17.12 17.50
#